data_AF-A0AA39V270-F1
#
_entry.id   AF-A0AA39V270-F1
#
_cell.length_a   1.000
_cell.length_b   1.000
_cell.length_c   1.000
_cell.angle_alpha   90.00
_cell.angle_beta   90.00
_cell.angle_gamma   90.00
#
_symmetry.space_group_name_H-M   'P 1'
#
loop_
_entity.id
_entity.type
_entity.pdbx_description
1 polymer ?
#
loop_
_entity_poly.entity_id
_entity_poly.type
_entity_poly.pdbx_seq_one_letter_code
_entity_poly.pdbx_strand_id
1 'polypeptide(L)' 'IYSHTTTTFNYMTYDIWQDQDTINVGKHSEHCDIMVLSNEDTTDEDSNPAHPFWYAQVLGIYHANVFYSVEPTFKPW' A
#
# COMPACT_ATOMS: atom_id res chain seq x y z
N ILE A 1 -1.78 -10.75 14.30
CA ILE A 1 -1.63 -9.38 13.75
C ILE A 1 -0.89 -8.55 14.78
N TYR A 2 0.15 -7.81 14.40
CA TYR A 2 1.03 -7.04 15.27
C TYR A 2 1.01 -5.57 14.87
N SER A 3 0.93 -4.65 15.84
CA SER A 3 0.92 -3.20 15.58
C SER A 3 2.34 -2.64 15.49
N HIS A 4 2.60 -1.78 14.51
CA HIS A 4 3.86 -1.08 14.31
C HIS A 4 3.62 0.43 14.19
N THR A 5 4.58 1.23 14.68
CA THR A 5 4.52 2.69 14.61
C THR A 5 5.12 3.24 13.32
N THR A 6 6.07 2.53 12.72
CA THR A 6 6.78 2.94 11.51
C THR A 6 6.93 1.75 10.57
N THR A 7 6.80 2.00 9.26
CA THR A 7 7.11 1.02 8.21
C THR A 7 7.82 1.69 7.05
N THR A 8 8.67 0.94 6.36
CA THR A 8 9.45 1.43 5.21
C THR A 8 9.15 0.52 4.02
N PHE A 9 8.67 1.12 2.93
CA PHE A 9 8.39 0.46 1.66
C PHE A 9 9.50 0.80 0.67
N ASN A 10 10.08 -0.22 0.03
CA ASN A 10 11.01 -0.02 -1.07
C ASN A 10 10.19 0.06 -2.36
N TYR A 11 10.32 1.15 -3.13
CA TYR A 11 9.75 1.22 -4.47
C TYR A 11 10.88 1.23 -5.50
N MET A 12 10.76 0.36 -6.50
CA MET A 12 11.69 0.31 -7.61
C MET A 12 11.15 1.22 -8.70
N THR A 13 11.66 2.44 -8.79
CA THR A 13 11.55 3.22 -10.03
C THR A 13 12.47 2.56 -11.06
N TYR A 14 12.02 2.42 -12.31
CA TYR A 14 12.65 1.60 -13.37
C TYR A 14 14.10 1.96 -13.77
N ASP A 15 14.81 2.79 -13.02
CA ASP A 15 16.24 3.04 -13.16
C ASP A 15 16.94 2.89 -11.81
N ILE A 16 17.41 1.68 -11.47
CA ILE A 16 18.53 1.31 -10.54
C ILE A 16 18.72 2.04 -9.19
N TRP A 17 17.89 3.01 -8.84
CA TRP A 17 17.92 3.85 -7.66
C TRP A 17 16.78 3.35 -6.78
N GLN A 18 17.15 2.51 -5.84
CA GLN A 18 16.24 2.03 -4.80
C GLN A 18 15.89 3.22 -3.91
N ASP A 19 14.67 3.73 -4.06
CA ASP A 19 14.12 4.74 -3.16
C ASP A 19 13.26 4.05 -2.09
N GLN A 20 13.24 4.63 -0.89
CA GLN A 20 12.54 4.10 0.26
C GLN A 20 11.55 5.13 0.78
N ASP A 21 10.27 4.78 0.74
CA ASP A 21 9.24 5.58 1.39
C ASP A 21 9.04 5.09 2.83
N THR A 22 9.20 5.99 3.81
CA THR A 22 9.05 5.66 5.23
C THR A 22 7.83 6.37 5.81
N ILE A 23 6.85 5.57 6.20
CA ILE A 23 5.61 6.06 6.81
C ILE A 23 5.74 5.96 8.33
N ASN A 24 5.67 7.12 9.00
CA ASN A 24 5.74 7.24 10.46
C ASN A 24 4.36 7.62 11.03
N VAL A 25 3.70 6.68 11.70
CA VAL A 25 2.34 6.84 12.28
C VAL A 25 2.43 7.16 13.78
N GLY A 26 3.44 7.96 14.16
CA GLY A 26 3.62 8.37 15.55
C GLY A 26 2.43 9.21 16.06
N LYS A 27 2.22 9.22 17.38
CA LYS A 27 1.14 9.98 18.07
C LYS A 27 1.12 11.48 17.75
N HIS A 28 2.19 12.02 17.17
CA HIS A 28 2.37 13.45 16.82
C HIS A 28 2.78 13.64 15.34
N SER A 29 2.69 12.61 14.50
CA SER A 29 3.02 12.77 13.07
C SER A 29 1.83 13.41 12.35
N GLU A 30 1.97 14.69 12.00
CA GLU A 30 1.12 15.41 11.04
C GLU A 30 1.42 15.02 9.58
N HIS A 31 2.21 13.96 9.37
CA HIS A 31 2.77 13.59 8.06
C HIS A 31 2.56 12.09 7.75
N CYS A 32 1.40 11.55 8.12
CA CYS A 32 1.00 10.19 7.74
C CYS A 32 0.03 10.17 6.56
N ASP A 33 -0.02 11.24 5.77
CA ASP A 33 -0.80 11.28 4.54
C ASP A 33 -0.05 10.55 3.41
N ILE A 34 -0.77 9.68 2.72
CA ILE A 34 -0.27 8.90 1.59
C ILE A 34 -1.08 9.20 0.33
N MET A 35 -0.40 9.10 -0.81
CA MET A 35 -1.02 9.13 -2.13
C MET A 35 -1.02 7.72 -2.71
N VAL A 36 -2.17 7.26 -3.18
CA VAL A 36 -2.34 5.96 -3.84
C VAL A 36 -2.90 6.20 -5.22
N LEU A 37 -2.48 5.42 -6.22
CA LEU A 37 -3.08 5.47 -7.54
C LEU A 37 -4.60 5.24 -7.42
N SER A 38 -5.40 6.18 -7.93
CA SER A 38 -6.85 6.03 -7.92
C SER A 38 -7.26 4.91 -8.89
N ASN A 39 -8.36 4.23 -8.56
CA ASN A 39 -9.02 3.28 -9.48
C ASN A 39 -10.15 3.96 -10.26
N GLU A 40 -10.09 5.28 -10.42
CA GLU A 40 -11.09 6.02 -11.19
C GLU A 40 -10.75 5.91 -12.67
N ASP A 41 -11.77 5.75 -13.52
CA ASP A 41 -11.58 5.87 -14.96
C ASP A 41 -11.02 7.25 -15.28
N THR A 42 -10.29 7.40 -16.39
CA THR A 42 -9.63 8.65 -16.77
C THR A 42 -10.57 9.86 -16.87
N THR A 43 -11.87 9.60 -16.82
CA THR A 43 -12.94 10.58 -16.92
C THR A 43 -14.03 10.22 -15.92
N ASP A 44 -14.48 11.18 -15.11
CA ASP A 44 -15.58 11.00 -14.17
C ASP A 44 -16.94 10.91 -14.91
N GLU A 45 -18.03 10.65 -14.17
CA GLU A 45 -19.38 10.55 -14.77
C GLU A 45 -19.82 11.85 -15.47
N ASP A 46 -19.22 12.99 -15.12
CA ASP A 46 -19.48 14.31 -15.70
C ASP A 46 -18.50 14.67 -16.84
N SER A 47 -17.71 13.70 -17.34
CA SER A 47 -16.73 13.87 -18.42
C SER A 47 -15.54 14.80 -18.11
N ASN A 48 -15.24 15.05 -16.84
CA ASN A 48 -14.04 15.74 -16.37
C ASN A 48 -12.89 14.75 -16.14
N PRO A 49 -11.63 15.17 -16.30
CA PRO A 49 -10.49 14.33 -15.98
C PRO A 49 -10.50 13.96 -14.49
N ALA A 50 -10.60 12.66 -14.20
CA ALA A 50 -10.58 12.16 -12.83
C ALA A 50 -9.19 12.38 -12.19
N HIS A 51 -9.16 12.55 -10.86
CA HIS A 51 -7.90 12.72 -10.16
C HIS A 51 -7.12 11.40 -10.19
N PRO A 52 -5.86 11.39 -10.65
CA PRO A 52 -5.09 10.14 -10.78
C PRO A 52 -4.65 9.54 -9.45
N PHE A 53 -4.84 10.24 -8.34
CA PHE A 53 -4.43 9.80 -7.01
C PHE A 53 -5.53 10.00 -5.97
N TRP A 54 -5.68 9.02 -5.08
CA TRP A 54 -6.40 9.13 -3.82
C TRP A 54 -5.46 9.57 -2.70
N TYR A 55 -6.01 10.36 -1.79
CA TYR A 55 -5.32 10.85 -0.61
C TYR A 55 -5.93 10.20 0.63
N ALA A 56 -5.08 9.60 1.47
CA ALA A 56 -5.54 8.94 2.68
C ALA A 56 -4.57 9.20 3.83
N GLN A 57 -5.09 9.23 5.05
CA GLN A 57 -4.27 9.32 6.26
C GLN A 57 -4.10 7.94 6.88
N VAL A 58 -2.85 7.54 7.15
CA VAL A 58 -2.55 6.27 7.81
C VAL A 58 -2.84 6.39 9.31
N LEU A 59 -3.80 5.59 9.78
CA LEU A 59 -4.21 5.56 11.20
C LEU A 59 -3.38 4.60 12.06
N GLY A 60 -2.80 3.58 11.44
CA GLY A 60 -1.97 2.57 12.11
C GLY A 60 -1.44 1.55 11.12
N ILE A 61 -0.29 0.96 11.44
CA ILE A 61 0.32 -0.10 10.62
C ILE A 61 0.19 -1.43 11.36
N TYR A 62 -0.32 -2.44 10.66
CA TYR A 62 -0.53 -3.77 11.23
C TYR A 62 0.10 -4.84 10.33
N HIS A 63 0.94 -5.69 10.91
CA HIS A 63 1.57 -6.81 10.23
C HIS A 63 0.83 -8.12 10.57
N ALA A 64 0.46 -8.89 9.55
CA ALA A 64 -0.17 -10.20 9.71
C ALA A 64 0.74 -11.27 9.10
N ASN A 65 1.02 -12.33 9.87
CA ASN A 65 1.69 -13.49 9.31
C ASN A 65 0.64 -14.39 8.65
N VAL A 66 0.63 -14.46 7.33
CA VAL A 66 -0.33 -15.24 6.56
C VAL A 66 0.32 -16.56 6.15
N PHE A 67 -0.23 -17.67 6.63
CA PHE A 67 0.18 -19.00 6.20
C PHE A 67 -0.76 -19.48 5.10
N TYR A 68 -0.22 -19.75 3.92
CA TYR A 68 -0.95 -20.44 2.86
C TYR A 68 -0.77 -21.95 3.03
N SER A 69 -1.80 -22.64 3.50
CA SER A 69 -1.82 -24.09 3.45
C SER A 69 -2.19 -24.52 2.03
N VAL A 70 -1.17 -24.79 1.20
CA VAL A 70 -1.39 -25.59 -0.01
C VAL A 70 -1.84 -26.96 0.48
N GLU A 71 -3.11 -27.32 0.28
CA GLU A 71 -3.49 -28.72 0.35
C GLU A 71 -2.63 -29.46 -0.67
N PRO A 72 -1.80 -30.45 -0.26
CA PRO A 72 -1.08 -31.25 -1.22
C PRO A 72 -2.11 -32.04 -2.01
N THR A 73 -2.45 -31.56 -3.20
CA THR A 73 -3.25 -32.29 -4.18
C THR A 73 -2.39 -33.40 -4.76
N PHE A 74 -2.11 -34.42 -3.94
CA PHE A 74 -1.46 -35.64 -4.37
C PHE A 74 -2.46 -36.40 -5.25
N LYS A 75 -2.32 -36.29 -6.58
CA LYS A 75 -3.02 -37.14 -7.54
C LYS A 75 -2.13 -38.34 -7.88
N PRO A 76 -2.39 -39.54 -7.33
CA PRO A 76 -1.74 -40.74 -7.80
C PRO A 76 -2.29 -41.11 -9.19
N TRP A 77 -1.39 -41.42 -10.12
CA TRP A 77 -1.68 -42.31 -11.25
C TRP A 77 -1.32 -43.73 -10.81
#